data_AF-A0A952G9S1-F1
#
_entry.id   AF-A0A952G9S1-F1
#
_cell.length_a   1.000
_cell.length_b   1.000
_cell.length_c   1.000
_cell.angle_alpha   90.00
_cell.angle_beta   90.00
_cell.angle_gamma   90.00
#
_symmetry.space_group_name_H-M   'P 1'
#
loop_
_entity.id
_entity.type
_entity.pdbx_description
1 polymer ?
#
loop_
_entity_poly.entity_id
_entity_poly.type
_entity_poly.pdbx_seq_one_letter_code
_entity_poly.pdbx_strand_id
1 'polypeptide(L)'
;MATKKASKKSTKKAAKKSTKKAAKKSTSKKSTARKSTKKSAKKSSTRKYSPSAGKNVETEMREMKAGKLKSGRSGKKVTSRKQAIAIGLSKARKAGKKVPKKRS
;
A
#
# COMPACT_ATOMS: atom_id res chain seq x y z
N MET A 1 -39.42 1.74 29.63
CA MET A 1 -40.04 3.07 29.44
C MET A 1 -39.32 4.07 30.32
N ALA A 2 -38.78 5.16 29.74
CA ALA A 2 -38.30 6.43 30.36
C ALA A 2 -37.26 7.03 29.37
N THR A 3 -37.67 7.69 28.29
CA THR A 3 -38.00 9.12 28.12
C THR A 3 -36.87 10.12 28.38
N LYS A 4 -36.83 11.09 27.45
CA LYS A 4 -36.17 12.42 27.45
C LYS A 4 -34.71 12.48 26.99
N LYS A 5 -34.28 13.48 26.23
CA LYS A 5 -34.90 14.56 25.43
C LYS A 5 -33.72 15.27 24.77
N ALA A 6 -33.88 15.67 23.51
CA ALA A 6 -32.93 16.52 22.80
C ALA A 6 -32.60 17.82 23.56
N SER A 7 -31.38 18.34 23.41
CA SER A 7 -31.20 19.79 23.34
C SER A 7 -30.06 20.16 22.39
N LYS A 8 -30.45 20.87 21.34
CA LYS A 8 -29.59 21.60 20.41
C LYS A 8 -29.79 23.07 20.78
N LYS A 9 -28.70 23.84 20.69
CA LYS A 9 -28.65 25.27 20.35
C LYS A 9 -28.73 26.31 21.48
N SER A 10 -28.02 27.41 21.20
CA SER A 10 -27.99 28.74 21.83
C SER A 10 -26.82 28.89 22.82
N THR A 11 -25.98 29.93 22.81
CA THR A 11 -26.16 31.32 22.35
C THR A 11 -24.83 31.93 21.87
N LYS A 12 -25.00 32.96 21.06
CA LYS A 12 -24.00 33.85 20.45
C LYS A 12 -23.33 34.76 21.50
N LYS A 13 -22.03 35.02 21.25
CA LYS A 13 -21.39 36.36 21.16
C LYS A 13 -21.10 37.13 22.46
N ALA A 14 -19.81 37.25 22.77
CA ALA A 14 -19.23 38.45 23.38
C ALA A 14 -17.98 38.87 22.59
N ALA A 15 -18.10 40.00 21.90
CA ALA A 15 -17.01 40.78 21.31
C ALA A 15 -16.31 41.57 22.43
N LYS A 16 -14.99 41.75 22.45
CA LYS A 16 -14.19 42.89 21.89
C LYS A 16 -12.80 42.71 22.54
N LYS A 17 -11.64 42.91 21.91
CA LYS A 17 -11.01 44.21 21.60
C LYS A 17 -9.60 43.87 21.04
N SER A 18 -9.38 43.88 19.73
CA SER A 18 -8.73 44.97 18.97
C SER A 18 -7.44 45.54 19.58
N THR A 19 -6.29 45.06 19.10
CA THR A 19 -5.12 45.91 18.84
C THR A 19 -4.56 45.55 17.46
N LYS A 20 -4.93 46.37 16.47
CA LYS A 20 -4.22 46.49 15.20
C LYS A 20 -2.83 47.08 15.51
N LYS A 21 -1.76 46.50 14.98
CA LYS A 21 -0.70 47.30 14.36
C LYS A 21 0.01 46.48 13.28
N ALA A 22 -0.02 47.04 12.08
CA ALA A 22 0.50 46.49 10.84
C ALA A 22 2.02 46.61 10.78
N ALA A 23 2.66 45.68 10.05
CA ALA A 23 3.75 46.03 9.14
C ALA A 23 4.01 44.87 8.14
N LYS A 24 3.80 45.19 6.87
CA LYS A 24 4.31 44.58 5.64
C LYS A 24 5.53 43.67 5.81
N LYS A 25 5.56 42.55 5.08
CA LYS A 25 6.46 42.36 3.92
C LYS A 25 6.09 41.11 3.10
N SER A 26 5.80 41.36 1.83
CA SER A 26 5.94 40.50 0.63
C SER A 26 6.54 39.10 0.83
N THR A 27 5.87 38.07 0.29
CA THR A 27 6.19 37.54 -1.05
C THR A 27 5.18 36.44 -1.38
N SER A 28 4.29 36.75 -2.31
CA SER A 28 3.79 35.75 -3.24
C SER A 28 4.99 35.07 -3.89
N LYS A 29 5.08 33.74 -3.82
CA LYS A 29 5.57 32.88 -4.91
C LYS A 29 5.60 31.42 -4.49
N LYS A 30 5.14 30.61 -5.44
CA LYS A 30 5.61 29.25 -5.75
C LYS A 30 4.81 28.09 -5.17
N SER A 31 3.66 27.87 -5.80
CA SER A 31 3.33 26.55 -6.34
C SER A 31 4.53 25.98 -7.10
N THR A 32 5.22 24.97 -6.56
CA THR A 32 5.91 23.98 -7.39
C THR A 32 6.17 22.69 -6.61
N ALA A 33 5.69 21.59 -7.21
CA ALA A 33 6.25 20.25 -7.13
C ALA A 33 6.14 19.51 -5.79
N ARG A 34 5.09 18.68 -5.72
CA ARG A 34 5.16 17.35 -5.13
C ARG A 34 6.53 16.73 -5.46
N LYS A 35 7.31 16.39 -4.44
CA LYS A 35 8.59 15.66 -4.57
C LYS A 35 8.30 14.22 -4.97
N SER A 36 7.81 14.01 -6.19
CA SER A 36 7.74 12.73 -6.86
C SER A 36 8.93 12.63 -7.81
N THR A 37 9.60 11.48 -7.76
CA THR A 37 10.58 10.98 -8.74
C THR A 37 12.04 11.41 -8.59
N LYS A 38 12.74 10.82 -7.62
CA LYS A 38 14.06 10.23 -7.94
C LYS A 38 13.83 8.74 -8.22
N LYS A 39 13.37 8.43 -9.43
CA LYS A 39 13.41 7.08 -9.97
C LYS A 39 14.90 6.80 -10.22
N SER A 40 15.59 6.29 -9.19
CA SER A 40 16.96 5.81 -9.32
C SER A 40 17.01 4.89 -10.53
N ALA A 41 17.83 5.23 -11.51
CA ALA A 41 18.02 4.45 -12.72
C ALA A 41 18.22 2.99 -12.32
N LYS A 42 17.30 2.13 -12.78
CA LYS A 42 17.26 0.72 -12.42
C LYS A 42 18.49 0.07 -13.03
N LYS A 43 19.55 -0.11 -12.23
CA LYS A 43 20.71 -0.95 -12.58
C LYS A 43 20.15 -2.27 -13.12
N SER A 44 20.44 -2.60 -14.38
CA SER A 44 19.94 -3.79 -15.06
C SER A 44 20.47 -5.01 -14.32
N SER A 45 19.68 -5.53 -13.37
CA SER A 45 20.07 -6.72 -12.63
C SER A 45 20.06 -7.93 -13.57
N THR A 46 21.22 -8.60 -13.71
CA THR A 46 21.44 -9.87 -14.41
C THR A 46 20.59 -11.02 -13.85
N ARG A 47 19.87 -10.81 -12.73
CA ARG A 47 19.03 -11.83 -12.10
C ARG A 47 17.93 -12.31 -13.05
N LYS A 48 17.78 -13.63 -13.11
CA LYS A 48 16.73 -14.34 -13.86
C LYS A 48 15.33 -14.01 -13.33
N TYR A 49 15.21 -13.72 -12.04
CA TYR A 49 13.96 -13.34 -11.37
C TYR A 49 14.08 -11.94 -10.77
N SER A 50 12.98 -11.17 -10.82
CA SER A 50 12.91 -9.89 -10.11
C SER A 50 12.86 -10.08 -8.59
N PRO A 51 13.38 -9.12 -7.79
CA PRO A 51 13.23 -9.15 -6.33
C PRO A 51 11.77 -9.28 -5.90
N SER A 52 10.85 -8.61 -6.60
CA SER A 52 9.41 -8.67 -6.34
C SER A 52 8.81 -10.05 -6.58
N ALA A 53 9.38 -10.87 -7.47
CA ALA A 53 8.96 -12.26 -7.67
C ALA A 53 9.42 -13.14 -6.49
N GLY A 54 10.65 -12.91 -6.00
CA GLY A 54 11.16 -13.57 -4.79
C GLY A 54 10.30 -13.29 -3.57
N LYS A 55 9.91 -12.02 -3.35
CA LYS A 55 9.02 -11.62 -2.25
C LYS A 55 7.67 -12.35 -2.28
N ASN A 56 7.07 -12.53 -3.46
CA ASN A 56 5.84 -13.30 -3.59
C ASN A 56 6.03 -14.74 -3.12
N VAL A 57 7.08 -15.41 -3.60
CA VAL A 57 7.38 -16.80 -3.21
C VAL A 57 7.62 -16.89 -1.70
N GLU A 58 8.32 -15.91 -1.12
CA GLU A 58 8.54 -15.84 0.32
C GLU A 58 7.22 -15.75 1.10
N THR A 59 6.30 -14.88 0.68
CA THR A 59 4.98 -14.76 1.30
C THR A 59 4.20 -16.07 1.25
N GLU A 60 4.09 -16.71 0.08
CA GLU A 60 3.39 -18.01 -0.04
C GLU A 60 4.06 -19.10 0.81
N MET A 61 5.39 -19.08 0.90
CA MET A 61 6.14 -20.01 1.73
C MET A 61 5.85 -19.82 3.21
N ARG A 62 5.71 -18.58 3.68
CA ARG A 62 5.30 -18.28 5.06
C ARG A 62 3.87 -18.75 5.33
N GLU A 63 2.93 -18.50 4.40
CA GLU A 63 1.54 -18.97 4.51
C GLU A 63 1.43 -20.49 4.51
N MET A 64 2.26 -21.17 3.71
CA MET A 64 2.35 -22.63 3.70
C MET A 64 2.86 -23.15 5.04
N LYS A 65 3.96 -22.57 5.57
CA LYS A 65 4.51 -22.94 6.90
C LYS A 65 3.48 -22.70 8.02
N ALA A 66 2.63 -21.69 7.88
CA ALA A 66 1.54 -21.42 8.80
C ALA A 66 0.30 -22.32 8.59
N GLY A 67 0.29 -23.20 7.58
CA GLY A 67 -0.85 -24.08 7.28
C GLY A 67 -2.07 -23.38 6.68
N LYS A 68 -1.92 -22.13 6.22
CA LYS A 68 -3.00 -21.28 5.71
C LYS A 68 -3.14 -21.31 4.19
N LEU A 69 -2.06 -21.65 3.48
CA LEU A 69 -2.05 -21.64 2.02
C LEU A 69 -3.01 -22.69 1.43
N LYS A 70 -3.88 -22.25 0.51
CA LYS A 70 -4.86 -23.10 -0.19
C LYS A 70 -4.63 -23.14 -1.71
N SER A 71 -4.97 -24.25 -2.33
CA SER A 71 -5.02 -24.40 -3.78
C SER A 71 -6.22 -23.64 -4.36
N GLY A 72 -6.08 -23.12 -5.58
CA GLY A 72 -7.12 -22.31 -6.22
C GLY A 72 -8.42 -23.06 -6.47
N ARG A 73 -8.44 -24.00 -7.44
CA ARG A 73 -9.68 -24.65 -7.87
C ARG A 73 -10.26 -25.65 -6.86
N SER A 74 -9.40 -26.31 -6.08
CA SER A 74 -9.83 -27.36 -5.16
C SER A 74 -9.92 -26.94 -3.69
N GLY A 75 -9.46 -25.75 -3.31
CA GLY A 75 -9.50 -25.26 -1.92
C GLY A 75 -8.71 -26.10 -0.90
N LYS A 76 -7.97 -27.11 -1.36
CA LYS A 76 -7.18 -28.03 -0.54
C LYS A 76 -5.98 -27.27 0.04
N LYS A 77 -5.56 -27.64 1.26
CA LYS A 77 -4.36 -27.07 1.86
C LYS A 77 -3.13 -27.49 1.05
N VAL A 78 -2.21 -26.55 0.84
CA VAL A 78 -0.95 -26.83 0.16
C VAL A 78 0.00 -27.49 1.14
N THR A 79 0.35 -28.74 0.88
CA THR A 79 1.25 -29.54 1.73
C THR A 79 2.69 -29.52 1.23
N SER A 80 2.89 -29.31 -0.07
CA SER A 80 4.23 -29.41 -0.68
C SER A 80 4.86 -28.04 -0.94
N ARG A 81 6.14 -27.93 -0.58
CA ARG A 81 6.98 -26.74 -0.84
C ARG A 81 7.05 -26.37 -2.31
N LYS A 82 7.17 -27.39 -3.19
CA LYS A 82 7.20 -27.21 -4.64
C LYS A 82 5.92 -26.51 -5.14
N GLN A 83 4.77 -26.89 -4.60
CA GLN A 83 3.49 -26.29 -4.97
C GLN A 83 3.36 -24.85 -4.49
N ALA A 84 3.79 -24.53 -3.27
CA ALA A 84 3.80 -23.15 -2.77
C ALA A 84 4.67 -22.23 -3.65
N ILE A 85 5.86 -22.70 -4.04
CA ILE A 85 6.74 -21.97 -4.97
C ILE A 85 6.05 -21.80 -6.33
N ALA A 86 5.40 -22.84 -6.85
CA ALA A 86 4.68 -22.76 -8.12
C ALA A 86 3.52 -21.74 -8.08
N ILE A 87 2.80 -21.66 -6.96
CA ILE A 87 1.75 -20.66 -6.74
C ILE A 87 2.36 -19.26 -6.72
N GLY A 88 3.44 -19.04 -5.96
CA GLY A 88 4.12 -17.75 -5.87
C GLY A 88 4.67 -17.27 -7.20
N LEU A 89 5.29 -18.16 -7.98
CA LEU A 89 5.77 -17.86 -9.33
C LEU A 89 4.62 -17.59 -10.31
N SER A 90 3.50 -18.30 -10.18
CA SER A 90 2.32 -18.07 -11.03
C SER A 90 1.66 -16.72 -10.72
N LYS A 91 1.53 -16.34 -9.45
CA LYS A 91 1.09 -14.99 -9.03
C LYS A 91 2.04 -13.92 -9.55
N ALA A 92 3.35 -14.15 -9.48
CA ALA A 92 4.35 -13.22 -10.00
C ALA A 92 4.24 -13.02 -11.53
N ARG A 93 4.00 -14.08 -12.30
CA ARG A 93 3.74 -13.98 -13.75
C ARG A 93 2.46 -13.19 -14.05
N LYS A 94 1.36 -13.49 -13.36
CA LYS A 94 0.09 -12.75 -13.51
C LYS A 94 0.25 -11.26 -13.20
N ALA A 95 1.08 -10.93 -12.21
CA ALA A 95 1.40 -9.55 -11.85
C ALA A 95 2.43 -8.87 -12.78
N GLY A 96 2.82 -9.49 -13.91
CA GLY A 96 3.76 -8.90 -14.87
C GLY A 96 5.22 -8.79 -14.37
N LYS A 97 5.58 -9.50 -13.30
CA LYS A 97 6.93 -9.46 -12.74
C LYS A 97 7.91 -10.23 -13.64
N LYS A 98 9.21 -9.85 -13.61
CA LYS A 98 10.27 -10.57 -14.34
C LYS A 98 10.39 -12.00 -13.79
N VAL A 99 9.86 -12.96 -14.54
CA VAL A 99 9.88 -14.40 -14.29
C VAL A 99 10.03 -15.10 -15.65
N PRO A 100 10.90 -16.11 -15.79
CA PRO A 100 11.01 -16.89 -17.01
C PRO A 100 9.68 -17.51 -17.44
N LYS A 101 9.47 -17.52 -18.76
CA LYS A 101 8.36 -18.25 -19.39
C LYS A 101 8.48 -19.74 -19.06
N LYS A 102 7.35 -20.43 -19.01
CA LYS A 102 7.36 -21.89 -18.95
C LYS A 102 7.96 -22.38 -20.27
N ARG A 103 8.80 -23.42 -20.20
CA ARG A 103 9.19 -24.16 -21.39
C ARG A 103 7.96 -24.97 -21.83
N SER A 104 7.67 -24.94 -23.12
CA SER A 104 6.71 -25.84 -23.76
C SER A 104 7.22 -27.27 -23.70
#